data_AF-A0A3D4HGF9-F1
#
_entry.id   AF-A0A3D4HGF9-F1
#
_cell.length_a   1.000
_cell.length_b   1.000
_cell.length_c   1.000
_cell.angle_alpha   90.00
_cell.angle_beta   90.00
_cell.angle_gamma   90.00
#
_symmetry.space_group_name_H-M   'P 1'
#
loop_
_entity.id
_entity.type
_entity.pdbx_description
1 polymer ?
#
loop_
_entity_poly.entity_id
_entity_poly.type
_entity_poly.pdbx_seq_one_letter_code
_entity_poly.pdbx_strand_id
1 'polypeptide(L)'
;MKKLIFSETHFWDELETCFAALADNVSIVKTVSDIISSIRDEGDAALFRFTEMLDGAELSAETLTVQTEELAQSQEALSPEVRQALEQSIANVQSFHEKTLPKPWASLNNEGAEVGERF
;
A
#
# COMPACT_ATOMS: atom_id res chain seq x y z
N MET A 1 -25.18 13.04 8.50
CA MET A 1 -23.83 13.59 8.80
C MET A 1 -23.90 14.33 10.12
N LYS A 2 -22.99 14.02 11.06
CA LYS A 2 -22.83 14.79 12.30
C LYS A 2 -22.29 16.18 11.92
N LYS A 3 -22.88 17.24 12.49
CA LYS A 3 -22.40 18.61 12.31
C LYS A 3 -21.77 19.04 13.63
N LEU A 4 -20.53 19.53 13.57
CA LEU A 4 -19.81 20.07 14.72
C LEU A 4 -19.73 21.59 14.55
N ILE A 5 -20.15 22.34 15.57
CA ILE A 5 -20.10 23.80 15.53
C ILE A 5 -19.05 24.26 16.54
N PHE A 6 -17.99 24.92 16.05
CA PHE A 6 -16.84 25.34 16.87
C PHE A 6 -17.22 26.18 18.10
N SER A 7 -18.33 26.93 18.03
CA SER A 7 -18.80 27.76 19.12
C SER A 7 -19.56 27.01 20.22
N GLU A 8 -19.88 25.74 20.03
CA GLU A 8 -20.56 24.94 21.05
C GLU A 8 -19.60 24.50 22.14
N THR A 9 -20.07 24.52 23.39
CA THR A 9 -19.26 24.22 24.58
C THR A 9 -18.61 22.83 24.53
N HIS A 10 -19.25 21.88 23.86
CA HIS A 10 -18.79 20.49 23.73
C HIS A 10 -18.10 20.17 22.41
N PHE A 11 -17.72 21.19 21.62
CA PHE A 11 -17.10 20.99 20.32
C PHE A 11 -15.90 20.05 20.37
N TRP A 12 -14.99 20.25 21.34
CA TRP A 12 -13.77 19.44 21.45
C TRP A 12 -14.07 18.00 21.89
N ASP A 13 -14.99 17.79 22.83
CA ASP A 13 -15.44 16.46 23.27
C ASP A 13 -16.08 15.68 22.10
N GLU A 14 -16.91 16.38 21.32
CA GLU A 14 -17.59 15.79 20.17
C GLU A 14 -16.66 15.53 18.99
N LEU A 15 -15.63 16.36 18.81
CA LEU A 15 -14.56 16.20 17.83
C LEU A 15 -13.68 15.00 18.20
N GLU A 16 -13.30 14.89 19.47
CA GLU A 16 -12.54 13.74 19.97
C GLU A 16 -13.31 12.44 19.74
N THR A 17 -14.62 12.44 19.93
CA THR A 17 -15.47 11.28 19.62
C THR A 17 -15.46 10.91 18.12
N CYS A 18 -15.29 11.88 17.22
CA CYS A 18 -15.17 11.62 15.78
C CYS A 18 -13.83 11.00 15.39
N PHE A 19 -12.78 11.25 16.18
CA PHE A 19 -11.44 10.72 15.99
C PHE A 19 -11.09 9.56 16.92
N ALA A 20 -11.96 9.27 17.89
CA ALA A 20 -11.82 8.13 18.77
C ALA A 20 -11.77 6.89 17.89
N ALA A 21 -10.57 6.31 17.82
CA ALA A 21 -10.31 5.16 16.98
C ALA A 21 -11.33 4.07 17.30
N LEU A 22 -11.87 3.44 16.25
CA LEU A 22 -12.51 2.15 16.37
C LEU A 22 -11.51 1.26 17.12
N ALA A 23 -11.85 0.88 18.36
CA ALA A 23 -10.97 0.14 19.24
C ALA A 23 -10.30 -1.03 18.50
N ASP A 24 -9.03 -1.30 18.81
CA ASP A 24 -8.29 -2.46 18.29
C ASP A 24 -9.17 -3.70 18.43
N ASN A 25 -9.66 -4.19 17.30
CA ASN A 25 -10.50 -5.37 17.31
C ASN A 25 -9.59 -6.57 17.55
N VAL A 26 -9.45 -6.95 18.82
CA VAL A 26 -8.60 -8.05 19.29
C VAL A 26 -8.83 -9.34 18.48
N SER A 27 -10.06 -9.58 18.02
CA SER A 27 -10.37 -10.73 17.16
C SER A 27 -9.71 -10.62 15.79
N ILE A 28 -9.74 -9.44 15.16
CA ILE A 28 -9.09 -9.23 13.85
C ILE A 28 -7.58 -9.38 13.97
N VAL A 29 -7.00 -8.77 15.01
CA VAL A 29 -5.55 -8.87 15.27
C VAL A 29 -5.13 -10.33 15.44
N LYS A 30 -5.91 -11.12 16.19
CA LYS A 30 -5.66 -12.54 16.36
C LYS A 30 -5.75 -13.30 15.03
N THR A 31 -6.83 -13.13 14.27
CA THR A 31 -7.02 -13.81 12.97
C THR A 31 -5.87 -13.52 12.01
N VAL A 32 -5.46 -12.25 11.88
CA VAL A 32 -4.34 -11.87 11.00
C VAL A 32 -3.03 -12.47 11.48
N SER A 33 -2.79 -12.48 12.80
CA SER A 33 -1.59 -13.09 13.39
C SER A 33 -1.52 -14.59 13.10
N ASP A 34 -2.64 -15.29 13.22
CA ASP A 34 -2.74 -16.74 12.95
C ASP A 34 -2.49 -17.05 11.46
N ILE A 35 -3.01 -16.22 10.53
CA ILE A 35 -2.74 -16.34 9.09
C ILE A 35 -1.24 -16.15 8.80
N ILE A 36 -0.64 -15.08 9.34
CA ILE A 36 0.79 -14.79 9.14
C ILE A 36 1.67 -15.92 9.68
N SER A 37 1.35 -16.45 10.87
CA SER A 37 2.10 -17.59 11.44
C SER A 37 1.98 -18.82 10.55
N SER A 38 0.77 -19.15 10.11
CA SER A 38 0.54 -20.30 9.23
C SER A 38 1.32 -20.17 7.91
N ILE A 39 1.34 -18.99 7.27
CA ILE A 39 2.12 -18.76 6.04
C ILE A 39 3.63 -18.86 6.32
N ARG A 40 4.09 -18.38 7.47
CA ARG A 40 5.51 -18.49 7.84
C ARG A 40 5.94 -19.95 8.04
N ASP A 41 5.10 -20.75 8.69
CA ASP A 41 5.43 -22.12 9.07
C ASP A 41 5.19 -23.12 7.92
N GLU A 42 4.17 -22.89 7.09
CA GLU A 42 3.73 -23.83 6.05
C GLU A 42 3.97 -23.34 4.61
N GLY A 43 4.35 -22.07 4.41
CA GLY A 43 4.64 -21.50 3.10
C GLY A 43 3.44 -21.49 2.14
N ASP A 44 3.69 -21.82 0.88
CA ASP A 44 2.70 -21.78 -0.21
C ASP A 44 1.47 -22.64 0.06
N ALA A 45 1.59 -23.73 0.83
CA ALA A 45 0.47 -24.58 1.20
C ALA A 45 -0.58 -23.81 2.03
N ALA A 46 -0.13 -22.97 2.97
CA ALA A 46 -1.02 -22.09 3.71
C ALA A 46 -1.52 -20.94 2.84
N LEU A 47 -0.66 -20.38 1.97
CA LEU A 47 -1.06 -19.32 1.04
C LEU A 47 -2.24 -19.77 0.16
N PHE A 48 -2.11 -20.90 -0.56
CA PHE A 48 -3.16 -21.42 -1.43
C PHE A 48 -4.43 -21.75 -0.67
N ARG A 49 -4.31 -22.35 0.52
CA ARG A 49 -5.47 -22.62 1.40
C ARG A 49 -6.22 -21.35 1.76
N PHE A 50 -5.53 -20.28 2.14
CA PHE A 50 -6.18 -19.02 2.49
C PHE A 50 -6.73 -18.29 1.28
N THR A 51 -6.06 -18.33 0.12
CA THR A 51 -6.59 -17.77 -1.13
C THR A 51 -7.87 -18.47 -1.56
N GLU A 52 -7.93 -19.79 -1.51
CA GLU A 52 -9.17 -20.53 -1.82
C GLU A 52 -10.28 -20.18 -0.82
N MET A 53 -9.96 -20.12 0.48
CA MET A 53 -10.95 -19.85 1.54
C MET A 53 -11.50 -18.42 1.49
N LEU A 54 -10.66 -17.41 1.20
CA LEU A 54 -11.02 -16.00 1.29
C LEU A 54 -11.47 -15.42 -0.06
N ASP A 55 -10.79 -15.80 -1.14
CA ASP A 55 -11.00 -15.25 -2.48
C ASP A 55 -11.79 -16.22 -3.38
N GLY A 56 -11.93 -17.50 -2.99
CA GLY A 56 -12.58 -18.53 -3.80
C GLY A 56 -11.76 -18.98 -5.01
N ALA A 57 -10.46 -18.68 -5.04
CA ALA A 57 -9.58 -18.97 -6.15
C ALA A 57 -8.66 -20.16 -5.84
N GLU A 58 -8.72 -21.19 -6.68
CA GLU A 58 -7.79 -22.32 -6.64
C GLU A 58 -6.52 -21.96 -7.42
N LEU A 59 -5.41 -21.74 -6.71
CA LEU A 59 -4.12 -21.41 -7.30
C LEU A 59 -3.09 -22.54 -7.08
N SER A 60 -2.09 -22.57 -7.95
CA SER A 60 -0.89 -23.41 -7.83
C SER A 60 0.36 -22.54 -7.99
N ALA A 61 1.54 -23.14 -7.80
CA ALA A 61 2.80 -22.42 -7.99
C ALA A 61 2.93 -21.83 -9.40
N GLU A 62 2.36 -22.49 -10.41
CA GLU A 62 2.39 -22.07 -11.81
C GLU A 62 1.40 -20.94 -12.11
N THR A 63 0.29 -20.86 -11.38
CA THR A 63 -0.78 -19.87 -11.61
C THR A 63 -0.78 -18.72 -10.60
N LEU A 64 0.06 -18.77 -9.58
CA LEU A 64 0.20 -17.71 -8.57
C LEU A 64 0.64 -16.38 -9.20
N THR A 65 1.46 -16.42 -10.25
CA THR A 65 1.90 -15.24 -10.97
C THR A 65 1.05 -15.05 -12.23
N VAL A 66 0.51 -13.84 -12.41
CA VAL A 66 -0.19 -13.45 -13.64
C VAL A 66 0.78 -13.54 -14.82
N GLN A 67 0.37 -14.22 -15.89
CA GLN A 67 1.24 -14.44 -17.05
C GLN A 67 1.41 -13.16 -17.86
N THR A 68 2.58 -12.99 -18.47
CA THR A 68 2.89 -11.79 -19.28
C THR A 68 1.89 -11.60 -20.43
N GLU A 69 1.41 -12.70 -21.00
CA GLU A 69 0.37 -12.70 -22.03
C GLU A 69 -0.96 -12.13 -21.53
N GLU A 70 -1.41 -12.53 -20.33
CA GLU A 70 -2.65 -12.03 -19.72
C GLU A 70 -2.55 -10.52 -19.43
N LEU A 71 -1.37 -10.05 -19.03
CA LEU A 71 -1.10 -8.63 -18.84
C LEU A 71 -1.18 -7.86 -20.16
N ALA A 72 -0.61 -8.39 -21.24
CA ALA A 72 -0.66 -7.76 -22.57
C ALA A 72 -2.11 -7.68 -23.08
N GLN A 73 -2.86 -8.78 -22.99
CA GLN A 73 -4.28 -8.82 -23.37
C GLN A 73 -5.11 -7.83 -22.56
N SER A 74 -4.86 -7.71 -21.25
CA SER A 74 -5.55 -6.75 -20.39
C SER A 74 -5.26 -5.31 -20.81
N GLN A 75 -4.03 -5.00 -21.23
CA GLN A 75 -3.68 -3.68 -21.74
C GLN A 75 -4.35 -3.38 -23.09
N GLU A 76 -4.47 -4.38 -23.96
CA GLU A 76 -5.14 -4.25 -25.27
C GLU A 76 -6.66 -4.11 -25.12
N ALA A 77 -7.25 -4.70 -24.09
CA ALA A 77 -8.68 -4.63 -23.79
C ALA A 77 -9.15 -3.26 -23.27
N LEU A 78 -8.23 -2.35 -22.92
CA LEU A 78 -8.58 -1.01 -22.45
C LEU A 78 -9.17 -0.15 -23.58
N SER A 79 -10.20 0.65 -23.25
CA SER A 79 -10.65 1.68 -24.18
C SER A 79 -9.55 2.73 -24.38
N PRO A 80 -9.47 3.38 -25.56
CA PRO A 80 -8.48 4.42 -25.82
C PRO A 80 -8.50 5.54 -24.77
N GLU A 81 -9.68 5.93 -24.29
CA GLU A 81 -9.87 6.99 -23.30
C GLU A 81 -9.31 6.59 -21.94
N VAL A 82 -9.58 5.35 -21.49
CA VAL A 82 -9.05 4.83 -20.22
C VAL A 82 -7.52 4.70 -20.29
N ARG A 83 -7.00 4.16 -21.39
CA ARG A 83 -5.56 4.05 -21.61
C ARG A 83 -4.88 5.42 -21.53
N GLN A 84 -5.41 6.42 -22.25
CA GLN A 84 -4.87 7.77 -22.23
C GLN A 84 -4.90 8.40 -20.82
N ALA A 85 -5.98 8.20 -20.07
CA ALA A 85 -6.10 8.71 -18.71
C ALA A 85 -5.08 8.07 -17.75
N LEU A 86 -4.82 6.77 -17.88
CA LEU A 86 -3.81 6.05 -17.10
C LEU A 86 -2.40 6.53 -17.45
N GLU A 87 -2.06 6.63 -18.74
CA GLU A 87 -0.76 7.11 -19.20
C GLU A 87 -0.47 8.53 -18.71
N GLN A 88 -1.47 9.43 -18.75
CA GLN A 88 -1.33 10.78 -18.22
C GLN A 88 -1.13 10.80 -16.69
N SER A 89 -1.85 9.93 -15.97
CA SER A 89 -1.71 9.81 -14.52
C SER A 89 -0.33 9.29 -14.14
N ILE A 90 0.19 8.29 -14.85
CA ILE A 90 1.54 7.75 -14.69
C ILE A 90 2.58 8.86 -14.90
N ALA A 91 2.48 9.61 -15.99
CA ALA A 91 3.41 10.70 -16.29
C ALA A 91 3.42 11.78 -15.20
N ASN A 92 2.25 12.14 -14.67
CA ASN A 92 2.14 13.12 -13.58
C ASN A 92 2.79 12.61 -12.28
N VAL A 93 2.52 11.36 -11.90
CA VAL A 93 3.09 10.73 -10.71
C VAL A 93 4.61 10.63 -10.84
N GLN A 94 5.12 10.18 -11.98
CA GLN A 94 6.56 10.10 -12.25
C GLN A 94 7.23 11.48 -12.17
N SER A 95 6.68 12.48 -12.87
CA SER A 95 7.26 13.83 -12.87
C SER A 95 7.35 14.46 -11.48
N PHE A 96 6.38 14.15 -10.61
CA PHE A 96 6.43 14.57 -9.22
C PHE A 96 7.51 13.82 -8.44
N HIS A 97 7.51 12.48 -8.49
CA HIS A 97 8.42 11.66 -7.69
C HIS A 97 9.90 11.82 -8.11
N GLU A 98 10.18 12.02 -9.39
CA GLU A 98 11.53 12.32 -9.90
C GLU A 98 12.13 13.56 -9.23
N LYS A 99 11.31 14.58 -8.95
CA LYS A 99 11.75 15.81 -8.29
C LYS A 99 11.95 15.63 -6.78
N THR A 100 11.35 14.61 -6.19
CA THR A 100 11.46 14.30 -4.76
C THR A 100 12.57 13.30 -4.44
N LEU A 101 13.22 12.72 -5.45
CA LEU A 101 14.32 11.79 -5.23
C LEU A 101 15.44 12.48 -4.43
N PRO A 102 15.89 11.86 -3.32
CA PRO A 102 17.01 12.39 -2.57
C PRO A 102 18.27 12.38 -3.44
N LYS A 103 19.05 13.47 -3.39
CA LYS A 103 20.28 13.59 -4.16
C LYS A 103 21.45 13.22 -3.26
N PRO A 104 22.36 12.32 -3.69
CA PRO A 104 23.56 12.05 -2.94
C PRO A 104 24.38 13.34 -2.83
N TRP A 105 25.06 13.50 -1.70
CA TRP A 105 25.93 14.64 -1.47
C TRP A 105 27.19 14.19 -0.75
N ALA A 106 28.27 14.94 -0.94
CA ALA A 106 29.54 14.75 -0.25
C ALA A 106 30.17 16.12 0.03
N SER A 107 30.90 16.23 1.13
CA SER A 107 31.62 17.43 1.56
C SER A 107 32.84 17.06 2.41
N LEU A 108 33.83 17.95 2.48
CA LEU A 108 34.88 17.86 3.49
C LEU A 108 34.39 18.47 4.80
N ASN A 109 34.67 17.81 5.92
CA ASN A 109 34.47 18.38 7.25
C ASN A 109 35.70 19.22 7.68
N ASN A 110 35.61 19.86 8.85
CA ASN A 110 36.68 20.73 9.37
C ASN A 110 37.99 19.97 9.70
N GLU A 111 37.93 18.65 9.84
CA GLU A 111 39.09 17.78 10.11
C GLU A 111 39.72 17.23 8.83
N GLY A 112 39.19 17.59 7.65
CA GLY A 112 39.67 17.13 6.35
C GLY A 112 39.18 15.75 5.91
N ALA A 113 38.21 15.16 6.61
CA ALA A 113 37.56 13.91 6.21
C ALA A 113 36.39 14.18 5.24
N GLU A 114 36.23 13.33 4.22
CA GLU A 114 35.08 13.35 3.33
C GLU A 114 33.87 12.67 4.00
N VAL A 115 32.74 13.38 4.03
CA VAL A 115 31.48 12.93 4.62
C VAL A 115 30.34 13.13 3.62
N GLY A 116 29.31 12.30 3.66
CA GLY A 116 28.20 12.38 2.72
C GLY A 116 27.11 11.35 2.97
N GLU A 117 26.03 11.45 2.21
CA GLU A 117 24.91 10.50 2.22
C GLU A 117 24.70 9.92 0.83
N ARG A 118 24.48 8.60 0.77
CA ARG A 118 24.14 7.85 -0.44
C ARG A 118 22.82 7.14 -0.22
N PHE A 119 21.94 7.23 -1.21
CA PHE A 119 20.61 6.63 -1.22
C PHE A 119 20.55 5.47 -2.21
#